data_AF-A0A950RU37-F1
#
_entry.id   AF-A0A950RU37-F1
#
_cell.length_a   1.000
_cell.length_b   1.000
_cell.length_c   1.000
_cell.angle_alpha   90.00
_cell.angle_beta   90.00
_cell.angle_gamma   90.00
#
_symmetry.space_group_name_H-M   'P 1'
#
loop_
_entity.id
_entity.type
_entity.pdbx_description
1 polymer ?
#
loop_
_entity_poly.entity_id
_entity_poly.type
_entity_poly.pdbx_seq_one_letter_code
_entity_poly.pdbx_strand_id
1 'polypeptide(L)'
;TALLRQRSIDFDLSDSHVSRERLAGYDAIFVQSAEFFDPLDLTAIVQHARNVVLGPMRPTLDAYLRPYEGFPQARVVATERLDQAVDELAPPDFEIDPPAEVVPHTDGRTTLLFLSNPTDAEIRTRLRCRNARRFESVWGDAAPTDALELTLPPYTVNIWRET
;
A
#
# COMPACT_ATOMS: atom_id res chain seq x y z
N THR A 1 -1.26 0.05 8.90
CA THR A 1 -0.72 1.06 7.97
C THR A 1 0.73 1.41 8.23
N ALA A 2 1.20 1.52 9.49
CA ALA A 2 2.62 1.82 9.81
C ALA A 2 3.61 0.86 9.10
N LEU A 3 3.33 -0.45 9.12
CA LEU A 3 4.13 -1.45 8.40
C LEU A 3 4.18 -1.19 6.88
N LEU A 4 3.04 -0.85 6.25
CA LEU A 4 2.97 -0.57 4.82
C LEU A 4 3.81 0.65 4.45
N ARG A 5 3.75 1.71 5.27
CA ARG A 5 4.60 2.91 5.10
C ARG A 5 6.08 2.60 5.25
N GLN A 6 6.44 1.81 6.26
CA GLN A 6 7.83 1.39 6.47
C GLN A 6 8.37 0.58 5.28
N ARG A 7 7.51 -0.16 4.59
CA ARG A 7 7.85 -0.92 3.38
C ARG A 7 7.63 -0.15 2.08
N SER A 8 7.28 1.14 2.15
CA SER A 8 6.98 1.98 0.99
C SER A 8 5.95 1.39 0.03
N ILE A 9 4.96 0.71 0.58
CA ILE A 9 3.85 0.15 -0.18
C ILE A 9 2.75 1.21 -0.25
N ASP A 10 2.33 1.58 -1.47
CA ASP A 10 1.17 2.44 -1.66
C ASP A 10 -0.09 1.72 -1.18
N PHE A 11 -0.95 2.43 -0.47
CA PHE A 11 -2.18 1.86 0.05
C PHE A 11 -3.29 2.89 0.08
N ASP A 12 -4.50 2.39 -0.08
CA ASP A 12 -5.71 3.17 0.06
C ASP A 12 -6.47 2.73 1.31
N LEU A 13 -7.11 3.70 1.97
CA LEU A 13 -7.98 3.47 3.11
C LEU A 13 -9.39 3.87 2.72
N SER A 14 -10.32 2.93 2.79
CA SER A 14 -11.74 3.21 2.57
C SER A 14 -12.58 2.71 3.73
N ASP A 15 -13.49 3.55 4.19
CA ASP A 15 -14.57 3.25 5.12
C ASP A 15 -15.92 3.06 4.39
N SER A 16 -15.90 3.11 3.06
CA SER A 16 -17.07 3.08 2.19
C SER A 16 -17.01 1.94 1.18
N HIS A 17 -18.10 1.75 0.43
CA HIS A 17 -18.15 0.73 -0.60
C HIS A 17 -17.21 1.11 -1.75
N VAL A 18 -16.22 0.26 -2.01
CA VAL A 18 -15.29 0.40 -3.13
C VAL A 18 -15.89 -0.27 -4.37
N SER A 19 -15.84 0.41 -5.52
CA SER A 19 -16.36 -0.17 -6.78
C SER A 19 -15.60 -1.43 -7.17
N ARG A 20 -16.27 -2.36 -7.87
CA ARG A 20 -15.66 -3.62 -8.34
C ARG A 20 -14.43 -3.41 -9.21
N GLU A 21 -14.49 -2.41 -10.08
CA GLU A 21 -13.37 -2.00 -10.95
C GLU A 21 -12.16 -1.57 -10.14
N ARG A 22 -12.39 -0.83 -9.05
CA ARG A 22 -11.32 -0.38 -8.15
C ARG A 22 -10.77 -1.54 -7.32
N LEU A 23 -11.61 -2.46 -6.83
CA LEU A 23 -11.17 -3.67 -6.11
C LEU A 23 -10.23 -4.53 -6.97
N ALA A 24 -10.51 -4.67 -8.27
CA ALA A 24 -9.69 -5.45 -9.20
C ALA A 24 -8.30 -4.84 -9.48
N GLY A 25 -8.11 -3.55 -9.16
CA GLY A 25 -6.85 -2.85 -9.34
C GLY A 25 -5.81 -3.09 -8.25
N TYR A 26 -6.22 -3.62 -7.09
CA TYR A 26 -5.30 -3.88 -5.97
C TYR A 26 -4.73 -5.30 -6.00
N ASP A 27 -3.45 -5.42 -5.68
CA ASP A 27 -2.79 -6.72 -5.50
C ASP A 27 -3.30 -7.44 -4.24
N ALA A 28 -3.64 -6.69 -3.19
CA ALA A 28 -4.25 -7.21 -1.98
C ALA A 28 -5.24 -6.24 -1.36
N ILE A 29 -6.28 -6.78 -0.73
CA ILE A 29 -7.30 -6.03 0.01
C ILE A 29 -7.34 -6.53 1.44
N PHE A 30 -7.10 -5.61 2.37
CA PHE A 30 -7.19 -5.87 3.80
C PHE A 30 -8.56 -5.43 4.29
N VAL A 31 -9.38 -6.39 4.68
CA VAL A 31 -10.71 -6.16 5.24
C VAL A 31 -10.61 -6.31 6.75
N GLN A 32 -10.64 -5.17 7.45
CA GLN A 32 -10.79 -5.18 8.90
C GLN A 32 -12.20 -5.68 9.22
N SER A 33 -12.28 -6.90 9.72
CA SER A 33 -13.55 -7.58 10.01
C SER A 33 -13.88 -7.49 11.50
N ALA A 34 -15.14 -7.20 11.79
CA ALA A 34 -15.73 -7.43 13.10
C ALA A 34 -16.35 -8.84 13.13
N GLU A 35 -17.01 -9.19 14.23
CA GLU A 35 -17.81 -10.42 14.34
C GLU A 35 -18.95 -10.48 13.31
N PHE A 36 -19.35 -9.34 12.74
CA PHE A 36 -20.38 -9.22 11.72
C PHE A 36 -19.86 -8.59 10.41
N PHE A 37 -20.50 -8.94 9.29
CA PHE A 37 -20.22 -8.38 7.96
C PHE A 37 -21.42 -8.55 7.02
N ASP A 38 -21.58 -7.69 6.01
CA ASP A 38 -22.59 -7.92 4.97
C ASP A 38 -22.13 -9.05 4.00
N PRO A 39 -22.86 -10.18 3.90
CA PRO A 39 -22.48 -11.28 3.02
C PRO A 39 -22.30 -10.89 1.55
N LEU A 40 -23.08 -9.92 1.06
CA LEU A 40 -23.00 -9.46 -0.33
C LEU A 40 -21.71 -8.70 -0.59
N ASP A 41 -21.31 -7.83 0.35
CA ASP A 41 -20.06 -7.07 0.25
C ASP A 41 -18.84 -7.99 0.31
N LEU A 42 -18.81 -8.93 1.27
CA LEU A 42 -17.67 -9.84 1.37
C LEU A 42 -17.56 -10.73 0.13
N THR A 43 -18.70 -11.16 -0.41
CA THR A 43 -18.75 -11.93 -1.67
C THR A 43 -18.21 -11.12 -2.83
N ALA A 44 -18.63 -9.86 -2.97
CA ALA A 44 -18.13 -8.97 -4.01
C ALA A 44 -16.61 -8.76 -3.89
N ILE A 45 -16.11 -8.53 -2.67
CA ILE A 45 -14.67 -8.36 -2.42
C ILE A 45 -13.90 -9.62 -2.83
N VAL A 46 -14.32 -10.81 -2.36
CA VAL A 46 -13.64 -12.07 -2.66
C VAL A 46 -13.70 -12.44 -4.15
N GLN A 47 -14.77 -12.08 -4.85
CA GLN A 47 -14.90 -12.36 -6.29
C GLN A 47 -14.04 -11.46 -7.17
N HIS A 48 -13.74 -10.24 -6.73
CA HIS A 48 -13.07 -9.24 -7.57
C HIS A 48 -11.62 -8.95 -7.17
N ALA A 49 -11.24 -9.23 -5.92
CA ALA A 49 -9.88 -9.04 -5.45
C ALA A 49 -8.99 -10.26 -5.79
N ARG A 50 -7.71 -9.99 -6.08
CA ARG A 50 -6.72 -11.05 -6.29
C ARG A 50 -6.37 -11.76 -4.99
N ASN A 51 -6.09 -10.98 -3.95
CA ASN A 51 -5.78 -11.48 -2.61
C ASN A 51 -6.64 -10.72 -1.59
N VAL A 52 -7.44 -11.45 -0.82
CA VAL A 52 -8.22 -10.87 0.28
C VAL A 52 -7.63 -11.37 1.59
N VAL A 53 -7.34 -10.42 2.47
CA VAL A 53 -6.92 -10.67 3.84
C VAL A 53 -8.01 -10.18 4.78
N LEU A 54 -8.66 -11.12 5.44
CA LEU A 54 -9.73 -10.86 6.40
C LEU A 54 -9.21 -11.07 7.83
N GLY A 55 -9.29 -10.06 8.70
CA GLY A 55 -8.94 -10.20 10.11
C GLY A 55 -9.38 -9.01 10.98
N PRO A 56 -9.35 -9.09 12.32
CA PRO A 56 -8.76 -10.16 13.14
C PRO A 56 -9.47 -11.51 13.10
N MET A 57 -10.78 -11.52 12.91
CA MET A 57 -11.60 -12.72 13.03
C MET A 57 -12.45 -12.92 11.78
N ARG A 58 -12.79 -14.18 11.48
CA ARG A 58 -13.81 -14.44 10.45
C ARG A 58 -15.18 -13.99 10.99
N PRO A 59 -15.97 -13.23 10.21
CA PRO A 59 -17.32 -12.88 10.61
C PRO A 59 -18.17 -14.15 10.70
N THR A 60 -19.02 -14.19 11.72
CA THR A 60 -19.99 -15.26 11.98
C THR A 60 -21.43 -14.75 11.91
N LEU A 61 -21.60 -13.42 11.90
CA LEU A 61 -22.89 -12.74 11.88
C LEU A 61 -23.08 -11.91 10.61
N ASP A 62 -24.31 -11.81 10.11
CA ASP A 62 -24.68 -10.90 9.03
C ASP A 62 -24.77 -9.44 9.51
N ALA A 63 -25.04 -8.50 8.59
CA ALA A 63 -25.22 -7.08 8.89
C ALA A 63 -26.37 -6.76 9.89
N TYR A 64 -27.21 -7.74 10.21
CA TYR A 64 -28.32 -7.65 11.17
C TYR A 64 -28.04 -8.45 12.45
N LEU A 65 -26.78 -8.85 12.69
CA LEU A 65 -26.32 -9.62 13.84
C LEU A 65 -26.95 -11.02 13.96
N ARG A 66 -27.35 -11.61 12.84
CA ARG A 66 -27.87 -12.99 12.79
C ARG A 66 -26.77 -13.97 12.37
N PRO A 67 -26.70 -15.18 12.95
CA PRO A 67 -25.75 -16.20 12.51
C PRO A 67 -25.85 -16.44 10.99
N TYR A 68 -24.71 -16.42 10.32
CA TYR A 68 -24.62 -16.64 8.89
C TYR A 68 -23.40 -17.50 8.53
N GLU A 69 -23.66 -18.68 7.96
CA GLU A 69 -22.62 -19.66 7.63
C GLU A 69 -22.15 -19.55 6.17
N GLY A 70 -22.85 -18.78 5.33
CA GLY A 70 -22.63 -18.70 3.89
C GLY A 70 -21.51 -17.75 3.45
N PHE A 71 -20.61 -17.35 4.35
CA PHE A 71 -19.51 -16.44 3.98
C PHE A 71 -18.54 -17.15 3.02
N PRO A 72 -18.12 -16.48 1.93
CA PRO A 72 -17.18 -17.06 0.98
C PRO A 72 -15.88 -17.48 1.69
N GLN A 73 -15.22 -18.50 1.16
CA GLN A 73 -13.89 -18.90 1.61
C GLN A 73 -12.89 -17.85 1.13
N ALA A 74 -12.57 -16.88 1.98
CA ALA A 74 -11.44 -15.98 1.79
C ALA A 74 -10.22 -16.57 2.50
N ARG A 75 -9.01 -16.18 2.08
CA ARG A 75 -7.83 -16.40 2.89
C ARG A 75 -7.95 -15.52 4.15
N VAL A 76 -8.46 -16.10 5.21
CA VAL A 76 -8.51 -15.44 6.52
C VAL A 76 -7.09 -15.48 7.08
N VAL A 77 -6.42 -14.34 7.06
CA VAL A 77 -5.19 -14.16 7.82
C VAL A 77 -5.61 -13.45 9.09
N ALA A 78 -5.71 -14.20 10.19
CA ALA A 78 -5.88 -13.61 11.51
C ALA A 78 -4.86 -12.47 11.68
N THR A 79 -5.28 -11.35 12.28
CA THR A 79 -4.51 -10.09 12.40
C THR A 79 -3.07 -10.25 12.84
N GLU A 80 -2.76 -11.32 13.56
CA GLU A 80 -1.42 -11.66 14.05
C GLU A 80 -0.42 -12.01 12.92
N ARG A 81 -0.85 -12.02 11.65
CA ARG A 81 -0.01 -12.32 10.49
C ARG A 81 -0.11 -11.26 9.36
N LEU A 82 -0.49 -10.01 9.68
CA LEU A 82 -0.51 -8.91 8.70
C LEU A 82 0.88 -8.70 8.08
N ASP A 83 1.93 -8.81 8.89
CA ASP A 83 3.33 -8.84 8.47
C ASP A 83 3.58 -9.86 7.36
N GLN A 84 3.06 -11.07 7.51
CA GLN A 84 3.28 -12.13 6.52
C GLN A 84 2.47 -11.93 5.24
N ALA A 85 1.25 -11.41 5.36
CA ALA A 85 0.47 -11.02 4.19
C ALA A 85 1.17 -9.88 3.41
N VAL A 86 1.85 -8.98 4.11
CA VAL A 86 2.67 -7.91 3.50
C VAL A 86 3.98 -8.46 2.92
N ASP A 87 4.63 -9.43 3.57
CA ASP A 87 5.87 -10.05 3.06
C ASP A 87 5.65 -10.86 1.78
N GLU A 88 4.42 -11.33 1.53
CA GLU A 88 4.03 -11.97 0.27
C GLU A 88 3.73 -10.98 -0.86
N LEU A 89 3.58 -9.69 -0.56
CA LEU A 89 3.46 -8.66 -1.59
C LEU A 89 4.82 -8.50 -2.28
N ALA A 90 4.77 -8.17 -3.57
CA ALA A 90 5.98 -7.85 -4.29
C ALA A 90 6.71 -6.71 -3.54
N PRO A 91 7.99 -6.89 -3.21
CA PRO A 91 8.75 -5.83 -2.55
C PRO A 91 8.81 -4.60 -3.47
N PRO A 92 8.95 -3.38 -2.91
CA PRO A 92 9.12 -2.20 -3.73
C PRO A 92 10.34 -2.35 -4.66
N ASP A 93 10.22 -1.76 -5.84
CA ASP A 93 11.28 -1.72 -6.84
C ASP A 93 12.41 -0.74 -6.50
N PHE A 94 12.42 -0.23 -5.28
CA PHE A 94 13.38 0.73 -4.77
C PHE A 94 13.77 0.41 -3.33
N GLU A 95 14.99 0.81 -2.99
CA GLU A 95 15.62 0.65 -1.67
C GLU A 95 16.16 2.00 -1.22
N ILE A 96 16.06 2.30 0.07
CA ILE A 96 16.40 3.58 0.66
C ILE A 96 17.22 3.37 1.92
N ASP A 97 18.37 4.04 1.97
CA ASP A 97 19.31 3.91 3.09
C ASP A 97 20.09 5.22 3.33
N PRO A 98 20.04 5.82 4.54
CA PRO A 98 19.13 5.54 5.67
C PRO A 98 17.66 5.88 5.36
N PRO A 99 16.69 5.32 6.13
CA PRO A 99 15.27 5.42 5.80
C PRO A 99 14.73 6.85 5.80
N ALA A 100 14.28 7.30 4.64
CA ALA A 100 13.35 8.41 4.44
C ALA A 100 11.98 7.85 4.02
N GLU A 101 10.91 8.62 4.15
CA GLU A 101 9.59 8.15 3.70
C GLU A 101 9.52 8.27 2.17
N VAL A 102 9.30 7.13 1.51
CA VAL A 102 9.04 7.09 0.07
C VAL A 102 7.78 6.35 -0.23
N VAL A 103 7.01 6.95 -1.12
CA VAL A 103 5.74 6.41 -1.59
C VAL A 103 5.70 6.55 -3.11
N PRO A 104 5.72 5.44 -3.87
CA PRO A 104 5.41 5.45 -5.28
C PRO A 104 3.89 5.58 -5.43
N HIS A 105 3.44 6.33 -6.42
CA HIS A 105 2.03 6.39 -6.78
C HIS A 105 1.91 6.16 -8.28
N THR A 106 1.05 5.24 -8.69
CA THR A 106 0.87 4.91 -10.11
C THR A 106 -0.61 4.90 -10.48
N ASP A 107 -0.93 5.47 -11.64
CA ASP A 107 -2.25 5.38 -12.27
C ASP A 107 -2.30 4.31 -13.38
N GLY A 108 -1.26 3.47 -13.47
CA GLY A 108 -1.08 2.46 -14.52
C GLY A 108 -0.44 3.00 -15.82
N ARG A 109 -0.27 4.32 -15.97
CA ARG A 109 0.41 4.95 -17.11
C ARG A 109 1.63 5.74 -16.69
N THR A 110 1.58 6.37 -15.53
CA THR A 110 2.62 7.24 -15.00
C THR A 110 2.87 6.84 -13.55
N THR A 111 4.14 6.77 -13.18
CA THR A 111 4.57 6.60 -11.79
C THR A 111 5.11 7.92 -11.28
N LEU A 112 4.60 8.41 -10.17
CA LEU A 112 5.18 9.47 -9.37
C LEU A 112 5.89 8.87 -8.16
N LEU A 113 7.07 9.37 -7.84
CA LEU A 113 7.81 8.98 -6.64
C LEU A 113 7.84 10.18 -5.69
N PHE A 114 7.19 10.02 -4.54
CA PHE A 114 7.22 10.99 -3.45
C PHE A 114 8.32 10.59 -2.49
N LEU A 115 9.24 11.50 -2.21
CA LEU A 115 10.26 11.36 -1.19
C LEU A 115 10.14 12.50 -0.21
N SER A 116 9.94 12.19 1.07
CA SER A 116 9.77 13.20 2.11
C SER A 116 10.73 13.00 3.28
N ASN A 117 11.12 14.12 3.88
CA ASN A 117 11.74 14.18 5.19
C ASN A 117 10.70 14.71 6.19
N PRO A 118 10.04 13.86 6.98
CA PRO A 118 9.03 14.29 7.93
C PRO A 118 9.63 14.80 9.26
N THR A 119 10.95 14.89 9.38
CA THR A 119 11.65 15.22 10.64
C THR A 119 12.12 16.68 10.67
N ASP A 120 12.54 17.13 11.86
CA ASP A 120 13.16 18.44 12.09
C ASP A 120 14.68 18.47 11.79
N ALA A 121 15.26 17.35 11.37
CA ALA A 121 16.68 17.21 11.05
C ALA A 121 16.89 16.95 9.55
N GLU A 122 18.07 17.30 9.02
CA GLU A 122 18.46 16.93 7.65
C GLU A 122 18.62 15.41 7.54
N ILE A 123 18.08 14.82 6.47
CA ILE A 123 18.29 13.41 6.13
C ILE A 123 19.17 13.33 4.90
N ARG A 124 20.28 12.60 5.01
CA ARG A 124 21.07 12.17 3.86
C ARG A 124 20.74 10.73 3.56
N THR A 125 20.14 10.48 2.40
CA THR A 125 19.69 9.14 2.03
C THR A 125 20.14 8.75 0.64
N ARG A 126 20.16 7.44 0.36
CA ARG A 126 20.43 6.90 -0.95
C ARG A 126 19.22 6.14 -1.46
N LEU A 127 18.66 6.59 -2.58
CA LEU A 127 17.64 5.85 -3.32
C LEU A 127 18.31 4.98 -4.39
N ARG A 128 18.03 3.67 -4.38
CA ARG A 128 18.45 2.70 -5.39
C ARG A 128 17.22 2.09 -6.05
N CYS A 129 17.17 2.09 -7.37
CA CYS A 129 16.16 1.35 -8.12
C CYS A 129 16.69 -0.04 -8.50
N ARG A 130 15.87 -1.08 -8.40
CA ARG A 130 16.24 -2.44 -8.82
C ARG A 130 16.41 -2.56 -10.33
N ASN A 131 15.63 -1.78 -11.08
CA ASN A 131 15.70 -1.68 -12.54
C ASN A 131 16.17 -0.27 -12.91
N ALA A 132 16.79 -0.13 -14.09
CA ALA A 132 17.15 1.18 -14.63
C ALA A 132 15.86 1.99 -14.86
N ARG A 133 15.72 3.10 -14.16
CA ARG A 133 14.55 3.99 -14.19
C ARG A 133 15.04 5.42 -14.37
N ARG A 134 14.34 6.20 -15.19
CA ARG A 134 14.63 7.62 -15.38
C ARG A 134 13.54 8.45 -14.73
N PHE A 135 13.96 9.51 -14.08
CA PHE A 135 13.06 10.41 -13.40
C PHE A 135 13.19 11.83 -13.96
N GLU A 136 12.07 12.52 -14.02
CA GLU A 136 11.95 13.96 -14.28
C GLU A 136 11.45 14.66 -13.02
N SER A 137 12.00 15.83 -12.70
CA SER A 137 11.54 16.59 -11.54
C SER A 137 10.20 17.24 -11.83
N VAL A 138 9.22 16.92 -10.99
CA VAL A 138 7.90 17.56 -10.98
C VAL A 138 7.88 18.65 -9.92
N TRP A 139 8.51 18.38 -8.77
CA TRP A 139 8.60 19.30 -7.65
C TRP A 139 9.85 19.03 -6.82
N GLY A 140 10.57 20.09 -6.45
CA GLY A 140 11.80 20.00 -5.66
C GLY A 140 13.06 19.91 -6.51
N ASP A 141 14.10 19.27 -5.98
CA ASP A 141 15.42 19.23 -6.61
C ASP A 141 15.46 18.39 -7.91
N ALA A 142 16.57 18.51 -8.64
CA ALA A 142 16.79 17.83 -9.91
C ALA A 142 16.65 16.30 -9.79
N ALA A 143 16.06 15.68 -10.82
CA ALA A 143 15.77 14.26 -10.82
C ALA A 143 17.01 13.39 -11.16
N PRO A 144 17.16 12.21 -10.54
CA PRO A 144 18.28 11.30 -10.76
C PRO A 144 18.17 10.43 -12.00
N THR A 145 19.32 9.90 -12.43
CA THR A 145 19.40 8.91 -13.52
C THR A 145 19.52 7.44 -13.07
N ASP A 146 20.24 7.09 -11.99
CA ASP A 146 20.52 5.66 -11.66
C ASP A 146 20.57 5.30 -10.16
N ALA A 147 21.30 6.08 -9.34
CA ALA A 147 21.32 5.92 -7.88
C ALA A 147 21.54 7.30 -7.25
N LEU A 148 20.61 7.75 -6.40
CA LEU A 148 20.61 9.13 -5.93
C LEU A 148 21.06 9.20 -4.49
N GLU A 149 22.20 9.86 -4.24
CA GLU A 149 22.46 10.45 -2.94
C GLU A 149 21.68 11.75 -2.84
N LEU A 150 20.87 11.83 -1.80
CA LEU A 150 19.92 12.89 -1.52
C LEU A 150 20.27 13.54 -0.21
N THR A 151 20.14 14.84 -0.17
CA THR A 151 20.10 15.60 1.08
C THR A 151 18.74 16.27 1.15
N LEU A 152 17.92 15.84 2.08
CA LEU A 152 16.57 16.35 2.29
C LEU A 152 16.57 17.28 3.51
N PRO A 153 16.31 18.59 3.34
CA PRO A 153 16.10 19.48 4.47
C PRO A 153 14.89 19.06 5.31
N PRO A 154 14.79 19.51 6.57
CA PRO A 154 13.63 19.26 7.42
C PRO A 154 12.30 19.61 6.74
N TYR A 155 11.29 18.75 6.90
CA TYR A 155 9.91 18.96 6.40
C TYR A 155 9.81 19.23 4.90
N THR A 156 10.67 18.62 4.09
CA THR A 156 10.65 18.77 2.63
C THR A 156 10.04 17.56 1.92
N VAL A 157 9.53 17.80 0.72
CA VAL A 157 9.02 16.78 -0.19
C VAL A 157 9.59 17.03 -1.58
N ASN A 158 10.18 16.01 -2.18
CA ASN A 158 10.54 15.95 -3.59
C ASN A 158 9.58 15.00 -4.31
N ILE A 159 9.17 15.38 -5.51
CA ILE A 159 8.26 14.60 -6.36
C ILE A 159 8.91 14.45 -7.74
N TRP A 160 9.10 13.20 -8.14
CA TRP A 160 9.63 12.87 -9.45
C TRP A 160 8.64 12.04 -10.27
N ARG A 161 8.68 12.19 -11.59
CA ARG A 161 7.90 11.38 -12.53
C ARG A 161 8.82 10.41 -13.24
N GLU A 162 8.44 9.14 -13.29
CA GLU A 162 9.12 8.14 -14.10
C GLU A 162 8.86 8.37 -15.60
N THR A 163 9.91 8.29 -16.43
CA THR A 163 9.89 8.52 -17.89
C THR A 163 10.33 7.32 -18.69
#